data_AF-A0A9P9U983-F1
#
_entry.id   AF-A0A9P9U983-F1
#
_cell.length_a   1.000
_cell.length_b   1.000
_cell.length_c   1.000
_cell.angle_alpha   90.00
_cell.angle_beta   90.00
_cell.angle_gamma   90.00
#
_symmetry.space_group_name_H-M   'P 1'
#
loop_
_entity.id
_entity.type
_entity.pdbx_description
1 polymer ?
#
loop_
_entity_poly.entity_id
_entity_poly.type
_entity_poly.pdbx_seq_one_letter_code
_entity_poly.pdbx_strand_id
1 'polypeptide(L)'
;MRTFTTLISLVVAYAAITNAQGLYVDTRGRARCTLPNGSYCGADGLLIRCDGTFALAGLNCNNLLIEAVPRGIDLNNPATCWQETAFTGNAVCRKNCRVYASPQPFDLAADECTPYFPGTATVLTIAPTTVPTT
;
A
#
# COMPACT_ATOMS: atom_id res chain seq x y z
N MET A 1 -19.60 6.15 43.40
CA MET A 1 -18.75 6.69 42.31
C MET A 1 -18.68 5.60 41.25
N ARG A 2 -19.29 5.79 40.07
CA ARG A 2 -19.35 4.78 39.01
C ARG A 2 -18.20 5.04 38.03
N THR A 3 -17.27 4.10 37.92
CA THR A 3 -16.19 4.10 36.95
C THR A 3 -16.73 3.81 35.55
N PHE A 4 -16.64 4.80 34.65
CA PHE A 4 -16.95 4.62 33.24
C PHE A 4 -15.68 4.17 32.52
N THR A 5 -15.52 2.86 32.35
CA THR A 5 -14.47 2.27 31.52
C THR A 5 -14.83 2.51 30.05
N THR A 6 -14.37 3.60 29.47
CA THR A 6 -14.50 3.88 28.03
C THR A 6 -13.59 2.92 27.26
N LEU A 7 -14.19 1.85 26.74
CA LEU A 7 -13.59 1.01 25.71
C LEU A 7 -13.56 1.83 24.41
N ILE A 8 -12.41 2.44 24.12
CA ILE A 8 -12.14 3.05 22.82
C ILE A 8 -11.91 1.89 21.85
N SER A 9 -12.97 1.50 21.14
CA SER A 9 -12.86 0.58 20.01
C SER A 9 -12.07 1.26 18.89
N LEU A 10 -10.78 0.93 18.74
CA LEU A 10 -10.03 1.22 17.52
C LEU A 10 -10.64 0.41 16.37
N VAL A 11 -11.54 1.04 15.62
CA VAL A 11 -11.95 0.56 14.30
C VAL A 11 -10.75 0.77 13.37
N VAL A 12 -9.94 -0.27 13.19
CA VAL A 12 -8.88 -0.27 12.18
C VAL A 12 -9.58 -0.28 10.82
N ALA A 13 -9.47 0.80 10.06
CA ALA A 13 -9.98 0.86 8.69
C ALA A 13 -9.16 -0.09 7.79
N TYR A 14 -9.65 -1.30 7.56
CA TYR A 14 -9.03 -2.31 6.69
C TYR A 14 -9.22 -2.05 5.18
N ALA A 15 -9.62 -0.84 4.77
CA ALA A 15 -10.04 -0.57 3.40
C ALA A 15 -8.88 -0.40 2.38
N ALA A 16 -7.62 -0.43 2.79
CA ALA A 16 -6.49 -0.09 1.92
C ALA A 16 -5.80 -1.26 1.18
N ILE A 17 -6.19 -2.52 1.44
CA ILE A 17 -5.40 -3.70 1.01
C ILE A 17 -5.80 -4.19 -0.40
N THR A 18 -6.76 -3.54 -1.05
CA THR A 18 -7.46 -4.15 -2.19
C THR A 18 -6.69 -4.18 -3.50
N ASN A 19 -5.47 -3.63 -3.60
CA ASN A 19 -4.76 -3.51 -4.90
C ASN A 19 -3.22 -3.68 -4.88
N ALA A 20 -2.63 -4.31 -3.86
CA ALA A 20 -1.24 -4.75 -3.95
C ALA A 20 -1.23 -6.26 -4.21
N GLN A 21 -0.80 -6.73 -5.39
CA GLN A 21 -0.71 -8.19 -5.63
C GLN A 21 0.35 -8.88 -4.74
N GLY A 22 1.19 -8.09 -4.07
CA GLY A 22 2.06 -8.56 -3.00
C GLY A 22 1.49 -8.46 -1.58
N LEU A 23 0.20 -8.10 -1.44
CA LEU A 23 -0.53 -8.17 -0.18
C LEU A 23 -1.66 -9.20 -0.26
N TYR A 24 -1.89 -9.90 0.84
CA TYR A 24 -3.02 -10.84 0.97
C TYR A 24 -3.59 -10.80 2.38
N VAL A 25 -4.77 -11.38 2.57
CA VAL A 25 -5.41 -11.52 3.89
C VAL A 25 -5.30 -12.96 4.34
N ASP A 26 -4.77 -13.21 5.54
CA ASP A 26 -4.68 -14.56 6.09
C ASP A 26 -6.02 -15.07 6.65
N THR A 27 -6.06 -16.34 7.05
CA THR A 27 -7.27 -16.99 7.60
C THR A 27 -7.77 -16.36 8.90
N ARG A 28 -7.01 -15.45 9.52
CA ARG A 28 -7.40 -14.67 10.70
C ARG A 28 -7.78 -13.24 10.34
N GLY A 29 -7.95 -12.92 9.07
CA GLY A 29 -8.34 -11.58 8.60
C GLY A 29 -7.20 -10.55 8.65
N ARG A 30 -5.94 -10.97 8.78
CA ARG A 30 -4.81 -10.03 8.89
C ARG A 30 -4.17 -9.79 7.54
N ALA A 31 -3.84 -8.52 7.26
CA ALA A 31 -3.08 -8.12 6.09
C ALA A 31 -1.64 -8.63 6.18
N ARG A 32 -1.19 -9.29 5.12
CA ARG A 32 0.11 -9.94 4.99
C ARG A 32 0.79 -9.51 3.71
N CYS A 33 2.11 -9.62 3.73
CA CYS A 33 2.96 -9.40 2.57
C CYS A 33 3.49 -10.72 2.02
N THR A 34 3.63 -10.81 0.70
CA THR A 34 4.22 -11.97 0.02
C THR A 34 5.73 -12.03 0.26
N LEU A 35 6.42 -10.89 0.16
CA LEU A 35 7.81 -10.76 0.59
C LEU A 35 7.91 -10.21 2.02
N PRO A 36 8.70 -10.86 2.90
CA PRO A 36 8.98 -10.31 4.21
C PRO A 36 9.78 -9.01 4.11
N ASN A 37 9.43 -8.01 4.92
CA ASN A 37 10.06 -6.69 4.94
C ASN A 37 10.03 -5.91 3.62
N GLY A 38 9.18 -6.33 2.67
CA GLY A 38 8.95 -5.59 1.44
C GLY A 38 8.08 -4.35 1.65
N SER A 39 7.87 -3.64 0.56
CA SER A 39 6.90 -2.55 0.47
C SER A 39 6.09 -2.65 -0.82
N TYR A 40 4.81 -2.28 -0.73
CA TYR A 40 3.86 -2.38 -1.83
C TYR A 40 3.02 -1.11 -1.97
N CYS A 41 2.62 -0.81 -3.20
CA CYS A 41 1.65 0.25 -3.45
C CYS A 41 0.23 -0.21 -3.14
N GLY A 42 -0.44 0.52 -2.26
CA GLY A 42 -1.87 0.39 -1.99
C GLY A 42 -2.70 1.34 -2.87
N ALA A 43 -4.02 1.33 -2.66
CA ALA A 43 -4.92 2.28 -3.30
C ALA A 43 -4.56 3.74 -2.91
N ASP A 44 -5.01 4.70 -3.72
CA ASP A 44 -4.96 6.14 -3.41
C ASP A 44 -3.56 6.71 -3.07
N GLY A 45 -2.50 6.14 -3.66
CA GLY A 45 -1.12 6.60 -3.44
C GLY A 45 -0.56 6.24 -2.06
N LEU A 46 -1.09 5.18 -1.44
CA LEU A 46 -0.57 4.63 -0.18
C LEU A 46 0.67 3.77 -0.41
N LEU A 47 1.65 3.92 0.47
CA LEU A 47 2.80 3.04 0.63
C LEU A 47 2.56 2.10 1.82
N ILE A 48 2.50 0.80 1.57
CA ILE A 48 2.31 -0.22 2.59
C ILE A 48 3.66 -0.90 2.82
N ARG A 49 4.19 -0.78 4.05
CA ARG A 49 5.43 -1.44 4.47
C ARG A 49 5.12 -2.71 5.23
N CYS A 50 6.06 -3.64 5.23
CA CYS A 50 5.93 -4.91 5.92
C CYS A 50 6.95 -5.01 7.06
N ASP A 51 6.52 -5.56 8.20
CA ASP A 51 7.41 -6.00 9.28
C ASP A 51 7.33 -7.52 9.38
N GLY A 52 8.40 -8.19 8.97
CA GLY A 52 8.33 -9.57 8.52
C GLY A 52 7.24 -9.71 7.45
N THR A 53 6.31 -10.65 7.64
CA THR A 53 5.18 -10.85 6.71
C THR A 53 3.93 -10.05 7.06
N PHE A 54 3.95 -9.21 8.10
CA PHE A 54 2.77 -8.42 8.48
C PHE A 54 2.77 -7.08 7.77
N ALA A 55 1.66 -6.75 7.11
CA ALA A 55 1.49 -5.41 6.54
C ALA A 55 1.24 -4.41 7.67
N LEU A 56 1.98 -3.31 7.65
CA LEU A 56 1.79 -2.17 8.52
C LEU A 56 0.70 -1.24 7.96
N ALA A 57 0.32 -0.22 8.72
CA ALA A 57 -0.60 0.81 8.25
C ALA A 57 -0.05 1.48 6.97
N GLY A 58 -0.93 1.69 5.99
CA GLY A 58 -0.59 2.41 4.77
C GLY A 58 -0.22 3.87 5.06
N LEU A 59 0.86 4.34 4.45
CA LEU A 59 1.35 5.70 4.59
C LEU A 59 1.03 6.49 3.33
N ASN A 60 0.43 7.67 3.46
CA ASN A 60 0.13 8.50 2.30
C ASN A 60 1.40 9.16 1.74
N CYS A 61 1.69 8.94 0.45
CA CYS A 61 2.89 9.48 -0.18
C CYS A 61 2.93 11.02 -0.22
N ASN A 62 1.78 11.70 -0.25
CA ASN A 62 1.73 13.17 -0.14
C ASN A 62 2.23 13.65 1.23
N ASN A 63 1.93 12.91 2.30
CA ASN A 63 2.40 13.24 3.64
C ASN A 63 3.89 12.89 3.80
N LEU A 64 4.33 11.77 3.23
CA LEU A 64 5.74 11.36 3.30
C LEU A 64 6.67 12.29 2.53
N LEU A 65 6.22 12.83 1.40
CA LEU A 65 7.00 13.71 0.53
C LEU A 65 6.67 15.19 0.70
N ILE A 66 5.97 15.58 1.77
CA ILE A 66 5.61 16.99 1.99
C ILE A 66 6.84 17.91 2.12
N GLU A 67 7.91 17.41 2.76
CA GLU A 67 9.19 18.12 2.90
C GLU A 67 10.17 17.84 1.75
N ALA A 68 9.84 16.89 0.87
CA ALA A 68 10.70 16.56 -0.26
C ALA A 68 10.65 17.68 -1.30
N VAL A 69 11.80 18.02 -1.89
CA VAL A 69 11.88 19.07 -2.92
C VAL A 69 11.29 18.57 -4.23
N PRO A 70 10.41 19.35 -4.90
CA PRO A 70 9.86 20.65 -4.49
C PRO A 70 8.83 20.49 -3.36
N ARG A 71 8.97 21.31 -2.30
CA ARG A 71 8.19 21.17 -1.05
C ARG A 71 6.69 21.38 -1.26
N GLY A 72 5.89 20.81 -0.37
CA GLY A 72 4.43 20.93 -0.34
C GLY A 72 3.70 19.80 -1.04
N ILE A 73 2.37 19.83 -1.04
CA ILE A 73 1.53 18.92 -1.81
C ILE A 73 1.16 19.66 -3.10
N ASP A 74 1.57 19.12 -4.24
CA ASP A 74 1.10 19.64 -5.53
C ASP A 74 -0.20 18.90 -5.88
N LEU A 75 -1.33 19.62 -5.85
CA LEU A 75 -2.64 19.04 -6.15
C LEU A 75 -2.78 18.69 -7.63
N ASN A 76 -1.97 19.30 -8.52
CA ASN A 76 -1.96 18.98 -9.94
C ASN A 76 -1.03 17.80 -10.25
N ASN A 77 -0.04 17.55 -9.38
CA ASN A 77 0.88 16.41 -9.49
C ASN A 77 1.12 15.77 -8.11
N PRO A 78 0.12 15.05 -7.57
CA PRO A 78 0.23 14.48 -6.23
C PRO A 78 1.36 13.46 -6.17
N ALA A 79 1.98 13.34 -5.00
CA ALA A 79 2.89 12.24 -4.75
C ALA A 79 2.11 10.92 -4.83
N THR A 80 2.64 9.98 -5.61
CA THR A 80 2.06 8.67 -5.84
C THR A 80 3.00 7.59 -5.35
N CYS A 81 2.47 6.39 -5.12
CA CYS A 81 3.33 5.24 -4.89
C CYS A 81 3.84 4.71 -6.23
N TRP A 82 5.13 4.37 -6.27
CA TRP A 82 5.79 3.72 -7.39
C TRP A 82 6.35 2.38 -6.95
N GLN A 83 6.27 1.39 -7.82
CA GLN A 83 6.93 0.09 -7.67
C GLN A 83 7.24 -0.42 -9.07
N GLU A 84 8.29 -1.22 -9.20
CA GLU A 84 8.71 -1.78 -10.49
C GLU A 84 7.70 -2.81 -11.00
N THR A 85 7.29 -3.72 -10.12
CA THR A 85 6.20 -4.67 -10.37
C THR A 85 5.38 -4.87 -9.11
N ALA A 86 4.26 -5.58 -9.23
CA ALA A 86 3.42 -5.89 -8.07
C ALA A 86 4.05 -6.90 -7.09
N PHE A 87 5.17 -7.54 -7.44
CA PHE A 87 5.80 -8.61 -6.65
C PHE A 87 7.23 -8.31 -6.21
N THR A 88 7.85 -7.22 -6.68
CA THR A 88 9.24 -6.87 -6.34
C THR A 88 9.40 -6.42 -4.89
N GLY A 89 8.32 -5.97 -4.24
CA GLY A 89 8.37 -5.52 -2.85
C GLY A 89 9.25 -4.28 -2.65
N ASN A 90 9.46 -3.48 -3.71
CA ASN A 90 10.32 -2.30 -3.73
C ASN A 90 9.52 -0.99 -3.83
N ALA A 91 8.28 -0.99 -3.37
CA ALA A 91 7.45 0.19 -3.48
C ALA A 91 8.00 1.36 -2.66
N VAL A 92 7.97 2.55 -3.25
CA VAL A 92 8.47 3.79 -2.67
C VAL A 92 7.62 4.96 -3.17
N CYS A 93 7.65 6.08 -2.46
CA CYS A 93 6.93 7.26 -2.92
C CYS A 93 7.69 7.94 -4.05
N ARG A 94 6.95 8.45 -5.02
CA ARG A 94 7.45 9.31 -6.09
C ARG A 94 6.67 10.61 -6.18
N LYS A 95 7.33 11.65 -6.68
CA LYS A 95 6.74 12.95 -6.96
C LYS A 95 7.48 13.58 -8.13
N ASN A 96 6.77 14.19 -9.08
CA ASN A 96 7.37 14.85 -10.24
C ASN A 96 8.40 13.98 -10.98
N CYS A 97 8.02 12.73 -11.33
CA CYS A 97 8.88 11.72 -11.94
C CYS A 97 10.10 11.29 -11.10
N ARG A 98 10.33 11.84 -9.91
CA ARG A 98 11.42 11.46 -9.02
C ARG A 98 10.96 10.39 -8.06
N VAL A 99 11.63 9.25 -8.08
CA VAL A 99 11.44 8.12 -7.17
C VAL A 99 12.35 8.32 -5.96
N TYR A 100 11.76 8.42 -4.77
CA TYR A 100 12.49 8.62 -3.52
C TYR A 100 12.89 7.28 -2.90
N ALA A 101 13.62 6.49 -3.68
CA ALA A 101 14.23 5.25 -3.21
C ALA A 101 15.39 5.52 -2.25
N SER A 102 15.63 4.58 -1.34
CA SER A 102 16.80 4.56 -0.46
C SER A 102 17.76 3.46 -0.95
N PRO A 103 19.08 3.69 -0.98
CA PRO A 103 19.78 4.88 -0.46
C PRO A 103 19.78 6.10 -1.39
N GLN A 104 19.49 5.91 -2.68
CA GLN A 104 19.63 6.96 -3.68
C GLN A 104 18.34 7.16 -4.50
N PRO A 105 17.74 8.36 -4.46
CA PRO A 105 16.65 8.74 -5.35
C PRO A 105 17.10 8.80 -6.80
N PHE A 106 16.17 8.55 -7.73
CA PHE A 106 16.41 8.64 -9.17
C PHE A 106 15.20 9.25 -9.90
N ASP A 107 15.43 9.78 -11.09
CA ASP A 107 14.38 10.33 -11.94
C ASP A 107 13.98 9.29 -12.99
N LEU A 108 12.67 9.10 -13.19
CA LEU A 108 12.11 8.26 -14.23
C LEU A 108 12.22 8.97 -15.58
N ALA A 109 12.32 8.17 -16.65
CA ALA A 109 12.19 8.70 -17.99
C ALA A 109 10.79 9.27 -18.22
N ALA A 110 10.64 10.19 -19.18
CA ALA A 110 9.38 10.91 -19.39
C ALA A 110 8.22 9.98 -19.76
N ASP A 111 8.52 8.89 -20.49
CA ASP A 111 7.60 7.82 -20.87
C ASP A 111 7.14 6.97 -19.66
N GLU A 112 7.95 6.87 -18.61
CA GLU A 112 7.65 6.14 -17.36
C GLU A 112 7.01 7.03 -16.28
N CYS A 113 6.95 8.34 -16.51
CA CYS A 113 6.41 9.30 -15.56
C CYS A 113 4.88 9.23 -15.42
N THR A 114 4.18 8.48 -16.28
CA THR A 114 2.78 8.10 -16.05
C THR A 114 2.71 6.77 -15.28
N PRO A 115 1.96 6.64 -14.18
CA PRO A 115 1.84 5.35 -13.50
C PRO A 115 1.00 4.42 -14.39
N TYR A 116 1.63 3.50 -15.11
CA TYR A 116 0.93 2.32 -15.60
C TYR A 116 0.95 1.26 -14.52
N PHE A 117 -0.09 1.26 -13.68
CA PHE A 117 -0.76 0.04 -13.21
C PHE A 117 -2.20 0.42 -12.83
N PRO A 118 -3.13 0.50 -13.81
CA PRO A 118 -4.52 0.26 -13.49
C PRO A 118 -4.62 -1.22 -13.09
N GLY A 119 -4.72 -1.50 -11.79
CA GLY A 119 -5.06 -2.84 -11.33
C GLY A 119 -6.45 -3.18 -11.83
N THR A 120 -6.56 -3.90 -12.95
CA THR A 120 -7.82 -4.46 -13.41
C THR A 120 -8.28 -5.45 -12.35
N ALA A 121 -9.34 -5.08 -11.62
CA ALA A 121 -9.95 -5.92 -10.61
C ALA A 121 -10.50 -7.20 -11.25
N THR A 122 -9.70 -8.26 -11.27
CA THR A 122 -10.19 -9.58 -11.65
C THR A 122 -10.64 -10.26 -10.37
N VAL A 123 -11.94 -10.17 -10.10
CA VAL A 123 -12.59 -10.86 -8.98
C VAL A 123 -12.51 -12.36 -9.28
N LEU A 124 -11.51 -13.04 -8.72
CA LEU A 124 -11.55 -14.50 -8.62
C LEU A 124 -12.51 -14.85 -7.48
N THR A 125 -13.78 -15.00 -7.85
CA THR A 125 -14.80 -15.60 -7.01
C THR A 125 -14.42 -17.07 -6.80
N ILE A 126 -13.70 -17.38 -5.72
CA ILE A 126 -13.61 -18.76 -5.25
C ILE A 126 -15.00 -19.15 -4.75
N ALA A 127 -15.68 -20.00 -5.50
CA ALA A 127 -16.92 -20.62 -5.08
C ALA A 127 -16.69 -21.35 -3.75
N PRO A 128 -17.60 -21.25 -2.76
CA PRO A 128 -17.46 -21.98 -1.52
C PRO A 128 -17.47 -23.48 -1.81
N THR A 129 -16.33 -24.14 -1.59
CA THR A 129 -16.23 -25.60 -1.62
C THR A 129 -17.12 -26.15 -0.52
N THR A 130 -18.28 -26.70 -0.89
CA THR A 130 -19.10 -27.51 0.02
C THR A 130 -18.29 -28.75 0.38
N VAL A 131 -17.84 -28.80 1.62
CA VAL A 131 -17.29 -30.00 2.24
C VAL A 131 -18.38 -31.08 2.24
N PRO A 132 -18.19 -32.24 1.61
CA PRO A 132 -19.14 -33.34 1.77
C PRO A 132 -18.98 -33.92 3.18
N THR A 133 -19.96 -33.66 4.03
CA THR A 133 -20.21 -34.48 5.23
C THR A 133 -20.91 -35.76 4.79
N THR A 134 -20.20 -36.87 4.98
CA THR A 134 -20.63 -38.30 5.11
C THR A 134 -21.99 -38.71 4.59
#